data_AF-A0A081CFM1-F1
#
_entry.id   AF-A0A081CFM1-F1
#
_cell.length_a   1.000
_cell.length_b   1.000
_cell.length_c   1.000
_cell.angle_alpha   90.00
_cell.angle_beta   90.00
_cell.angle_gamma   90.00
#
_symmetry.space_group_name_H-M   'P 1'
#
loop_
_entity.id
_entity.type
_entity.pdbx_description
1 polymer ?
#
loop_
_entity_poly.entity_id
_entity_poly.type
_entity_poly.pdbx_seq_one_letter_code
_entity_poly.pdbx_strand_id
1 'polypeptide(L)'
;MSAQIRTYVSTAGAINGMAHRSTHKFQHSIGSSTTTGSSSIRTIIDSIYRQQTIELPSIIDTMHIHPFSTPTELSTSAPTSPLVVATQNVKVAQMHSSVGLGTCYTCGPKASATHSDDIALQSTALARRGNPVNRLLHIGASNTVPSAHDVLVPETLLKKRKSDAKAREEKAAKAAETKKANLAKRKVIFKRAEQYTKEYRAAEREEIRLRRAAKAKGDFYVAGQPKVVFVVRLRGINNIAPKPRKILQLLRLLQINNGVFVRLTKATSQMLQLVQPYVTYGAPNLKTIRDLVYKRGYAKVNRQRLPINDNKVIEENLGKYGILSIEDIVHEIATCGPNFKAVTNFLWAFKLSNPNGGFKGKKLTHYTEGGNTGDRGEAINAIVRRMN
;
A
#
# COMPACT_ATOMS: atom_id res chain seq x y z
N MET A 1 5.32 51.90 -13.31
CA MET A 1 5.42 51.38 -11.93
C MET A 1 6.58 50.38 -11.82
N SER A 2 7.81 50.82 -12.11
CA SER A 2 8.99 49.93 -12.17
C SER A 2 10.23 50.51 -11.48
N ALA A 3 10.05 51.44 -10.54
CA ALA A 3 11.16 52.09 -9.83
C ALA A 3 11.10 51.98 -8.29
N GLN A 4 10.09 51.31 -7.71
CA GLN A 4 9.95 51.15 -6.25
C GLN A 4 10.21 49.73 -5.72
N ILE A 5 10.60 48.78 -6.59
CA ILE A 5 10.84 47.37 -6.20
C ILE A 5 12.34 47.01 -6.15
N ARG A 6 13.24 47.89 -6.62
CA ARG A 6 14.71 47.63 -6.59
C ARG A 6 15.41 48.08 -5.30
N THR A 7 14.76 48.81 -4.41
CA THR A 7 15.36 49.27 -3.14
C THR A 7 15.13 48.35 -1.95
N TYR A 8 14.25 47.35 -2.05
CA TYR A 8 13.96 46.42 -0.94
C TYR A 8 14.78 45.12 -0.95
N VAL A 9 15.58 44.86 -1.99
CA VAL A 9 16.42 43.66 -2.10
C VAL A 9 17.91 43.93 -1.74
N SER A 10 18.29 45.19 -1.52
CA SER A 10 19.67 45.57 -1.17
C SER A 10 19.93 45.64 0.34
N THR A 11 18.93 45.99 1.16
CA THR A 11 19.08 46.14 2.62
C THR A 11 18.87 44.85 3.42
N ALA A 12 18.30 43.80 2.83
CA ALA A 12 18.17 42.49 3.49
C ALA A 12 19.41 41.58 3.34
N GLY A 13 20.35 41.94 2.47
CA GLY A 13 21.61 41.20 2.24
C GLY A 13 22.77 41.59 3.15
N ALA A 14 22.66 42.70 3.89
CA ALA A 14 23.77 43.27 4.67
C ALA A 14 23.82 42.85 6.14
N ILE A 15 22.82 42.13 6.67
CA ILE A 15 22.75 41.78 8.11
C ILE A 15 23.22 40.33 8.37
N ASN A 16 23.24 39.46 7.36
CA ASN A 16 23.68 38.06 7.52
C ASN A 16 25.18 37.82 7.23
N GLY A 17 25.95 38.87 6.95
CA GLY A 17 27.39 38.78 6.61
C GLY A 17 28.38 39.07 7.76
N MET A 18 27.94 39.59 8.90
CA MET A 18 28.84 40.04 9.99
C MET A 18 28.86 39.14 11.24
N ALA A 19 28.11 38.04 11.27
CA ALA A 19 28.00 37.18 12.46
C ALA A 19 28.85 35.89 12.42
N HIS A 20 29.81 35.75 11.49
CA HIS A 20 30.62 34.53 11.37
C HIS A 20 32.14 34.71 11.34
N ARG A 21 32.64 35.87 11.77
CA ARG A 21 34.09 36.11 11.81
C ARG A 21 34.55 37.01 12.95
N SER A 22 34.24 36.66 14.21
CA SER A 22 35.00 37.15 15.36
C SER A 22 34.71 36.38 16.65
N THR A 23 35.14 35.12 16.75
CA THR A 23 35.37 34.43 18.04
C THR A 23 36.41 33.32 17.86
N HIS A 24 37.61 33.68 17.40
CA HIS A 24 38.78 32.82 17.54
C HIS A 24 40.02 33.69 17.73
N LYS A 25 40.10 34.32 18.91
CA LYS A 25 41.30 34.90 19.55
C LYS A 25 40.81 35.71 20.75
N PHE A 26 40.68 35.05 21.90
CA PHE A 26 40.95 35.62 23.24
C PHE A 26 40.58 34.59 24.31
N GLN A 27 41.42 33.56 24.44
CA GLN A 27 41.52 32.81 25.68
C GLN A 27 43.00 32.56 25.94
N HIS A 28 43.66 33.55 26.54
CA HIS A 28 44.78 33.39 27.45
C HIS A 28 44.92 34.69 28.24
N SER A 29 45.20 34.58 29.55
CA SER A 29 45.16 35.67 30.55
C SER A 29 43.72 35.99 30.97
N ILE A 30 43.27 35.84 32.22
CA ILE A 30 43.82 36.31 33.50
C ILE A 30 43.21 35.45 34.62
N GLY A 31 43.98 35.09 35.64
CA GLY A 31 43.47 34.53 36.91
C GLY A 31 43.07 35.61 37.93
N SER A 32 42.44 35.15 39.01
CA SER A 32 42.22 35.80 40.31
C SER A 32 41.05 36.81 40.47
N SER A 33 40.12 36.47 41.39
CA SER A 33 39.67 37.29 42.54
C SER A 33 38.21 37.02 42.98
N THR A 34 38.08 36.49 44.20
CA THR A 34 37.14 36.84 45.29
C THR A 34 35.62 36.96 45.07
N THR A 35 34.90 36.02 45.70
CA THR A 35 33.81 36.14 46.70
C THR A 35 32.81 37.32 46.67
N THR A 36 31.53 36.96 46.91
CA THR A 36 30.34 37.72 47.39
C THR A 36 29.28 38.14 46.37
N GLY A 37 28.02 37.66 46.56
CA GLY A 37 26.82 38.24 45.93
C GLY A 37 25.81 37.27 45.30
N SER A 38 25.40 36.17 45.96
CA SER A 38 24.41 35.21 45.42
C SER A 38 23.04 35.21 46.14
N SER A 39 22.75 36.21 46.96
CA SER A 39 21.51 36.27 47.77
C SER A 39 20.43 37.24 47.26
N SER A 40 20.70 38.10 46.26
CA SER A 40 19.68 39.08 45.79
C SER A 40 18.88 38.66 44.56
N ILE A 41 19.33 37.66 43.78
CA ILE A 41 18.66 37.28 42.53
C ILE A 41 17.54 36.25 42.77
N ARG A 42 17.65 35.39 43.79
CA ARG A 42 16.57 34.45 44.17
C ARG A 42 15.34 35.14 44.75
N THR A 43 15.53 36.21 45.51
CA THR A 43 14.42 36.96 46.15
C THR A 43 13.58 37.74 45.13
N ILE A 44 14.17 38.15 44.00
CA ILE A 44 13.46 38.87 42.94
C ILE A 44 12.57 37.91 42.14
N ILE A 45 13.06 36.69 41.85
CA ILE A 45 12.32 35.67 41.09
C ILE A 45 11.11 35.14 41.88
N ASP A 46 11.24 34.98 43.21
CA ASP A 46 10.12 34.54 44.06
C ASP A 46 9.03 35.62 44.24
N SER A 47 9.35 36.92 44.13
CA SER A 47 8.35 37.99 44.21
C SER A 47 7.43 38.05 42.98
N ILE A 48 7.94 37.63 41.82
CA ILE A 48 7.20 37.67 40.54
C ILE A 48 6.20 36.50 40.44
N TYR A 49 6.48 35.35 41.06
CA TYR A 49 5.58 34.20 41.09
C TYR A 49 4.47 34.28 42.16
N ARG A 50 4.48 35.31 43.02
CA ARG A 50 3.52 35.45 44.14
C ARG A 50 2.39 36.46 43.91
N GLN A 51 2.20 36.95 42.68
CA GLN A 51 1.14 37.91 42.33
C GLN A 51 0.12 37.41 41.29
N GLN A 52 0.18 36.16 40.85
CA GLN A 52 -0.84 35.56 39.98
C GLN A 52 -1.44 34.30 40.60
N THR A 53 -2.24 34.51 41.66
CA THR A 53 -3.29 33.56 42.09
C THR A 53 -4.54 34.38 42.34
N ILE A 54 -5.42 34.44 41.33
CA ILE A 54 -6.77 34.98 41.44
C ILE A 54 -7.70 33.78 41.63
N GLU A 55 -8.48 33.82 42.70
CA GLU A 55 -9.46 32.83 43.12
C GLU A 55 -10.68 32.77 42.17
N LEU A 56 -11.23 31.57 41.98
CA LEU A 56 -12.59 31.36 41.48
C LEU A 56 -13.36 30.56 42.55
N PRO A 57 -14.42 31.12 43.15
CA PRO A 57 -15.22 30.40 44.13
C PRO A 57 -16.16 29.37 43.48
N SER A 58 -16.32 28.27 44.21
CA SER A 58 -17.24 27.16 43.99
C SER A 58 -18.71 27.59 43.96
N ILE A 59 -19.42 27.30 42.87
CA ILE A 59 -20.89 27.27 42.83
C ILE A 59 -21.30 25.80 42.70
N ILE A 60 -21.32 25.10 43.84
CA ILE A 60 -22.05 23.86 44.06
C ILE A 60 -22.64 24.00 45.45
N ASP A 61 -23.87 24.51 45.54
CA ASP A 61 -24.89 24.16 46.55
C ASP A 61 -26.03 25.18 46.51
N THR A 62 -27.04 24.90 45.69
CA THR A 62 -28.44 25.17 46.01
C THR A 62 -29.31 24.55 44.93
N MET A 63 -30.04 23.51 45.31
CA MET A 63 -31.40 23.12 44.88
C MET A 63 -31.58 21.61 45.09
N HIS A 64 -31.93 21.26 46.33
CA HIS A 64 -32.70 20.05 46.63
C HIS A 64 -34.19 20.30 46.31
N ILE A 65 -34.96 19.20 46.14
CA ILE A 65 -36.43 19.01 45.97
C ILE A 65 -36.78 18.55 44.54
N HIS A 66 -37.40 17.41 44.22
CA HIS A 66 -37.84 16.14 44.85
C HIS A 66 -38.06 15.10 43.71
N PRO A 67 -38.14 13.79 43.99
CA PRO A 67 -38.28 12.73 42.98
C PRO A 67 -39.75 12.32 42.77
N PHE A 68 -40.21 12.08 41.54
CA PHE A 68 -41.50 11.37 41.32
C PHE A 68 -41.58 10.64 39.96
N SER A 69 -41.86 9.34 40.06
CA SER A 69 -42.69 8.45 39.22
C SER A 69 -42.47 8.26 37.70
N THR A 70 -42.32 6.99 37.35
CA THR A 70 -42.69 6.34 36.07
C THR A 70 -44.15 6.60 35.65
N PRO A 71 -44.47 6.52 34.35
CA PRO A 71 -45.36 5.46 33.85
C PRO A 71 -44.86 4.86 32.50
N THR A 72 -44.92 3.54 32.31
CA THR A 72 -46.03 2.73 31.75
C THR A 72 -46.14 2.76 30.23
N GLU A 73 -46.23 1.55 29.68
CA GLU A 73 -46.41 1.11 28.29
C GLU A 73 -47.49 1.85 27.50
N LEU A 74 -47.30 2.01 26.18
CA LEU A 74 -48.37 1.78 25.22
C LEU A 74 -47.84 1.36 23.83
N SER A 75 -48.60 0.45 23.26
CA SER A 75 -48.44 -0.37 22.06
C SER A 75 -48.68 0.37 20.72
N THR A 76 -48.66 -0.44 19.64
CA THR A 76 -49.28 -0.25 18.30
C THR A 76 -48.54 0.71 17.34
N SER A 77 -48.29 0.42 16.05
CA SER A 77 -48.68 -0.65 15.13
C SER A 77 -47.87 -0.50 13.82
N ALA A 78 -47.59 -1.60 13.13
CA ALA A 78 -47.13 -1.60 11.73
C ALA A 78 -48.20 -1.01 10.78
N PRO A 79 -47.82 -0.69 9.52
CA PRO A 79 -48.39 -1.51 8.44
C PRO A 79 -47.42 -1.86 7.29
N THR A 80 -47.53 -3.13 6.90
CA THR A 80 -47.58 -3.74 5.56
C THR A 80 -47.34 -2.91 4.28
N SER A 81 -46.57 -3.56 3.39
CA SER A 81 -46.40 -3.32 1.94
C SER A 81 -47.72 -3.37 1.14
N PRO A 82 -47.69 -3.00 -0.16
CA PRO A 82 -47.86 -4.06 -1.16
C PRO A 82 -47.00 -3.96 -2.43
N LEU A 83 -46.92 -5.12 -3.08
CA LEU A 83 -46.35 -5.47 -4.37
C LEU A 83 -46.88 -4.63 -5.54
N VAL A 84 -46.03 -4.39 -6.56
CA VAL A 84 -46.45 -4.44 -7.97
C VAL A 84 -45.36 -5.12 -8.82
N VAL A 85 -45.76 -6.25 -9.39
CA VAL A 85 -45.13 -6.98 -10.48
C VAL A 85 -45.51 -6.30 -11.80
N ALA A 86 -44.54 -6.08 -12.70
CA ALA A 86 -44.82 -5.88 -14.12
C ALA A 86 -43.74 -6.57 -14.96
N THR A 87 -44.17 -7.66 -15.59
CA THR A 87 -43.51 -8.44 -16.63
C THR A 87 -43.70 -7.83 -18.02
N GLN A 88 -42.90 -8.34 -18.97
CA GLN A 88 -43.04 -8.29 -20.45
C GLN A 88 -42.49 -7.02 -21.13
N ASN A 89 -41.95 -7.03 -22.34
CA ASN A 89 -41.22 -7.95 -23.24
C ASN A 89 -41.07 -7.16 -24.56
N VAL A 90 -40.17 -7.60 -25.47
CA VAL A 90 -40.14 -7.25 -26.92
C VAL A 90 -39.48 -5.88 -27.24
N LYS A 91 -38.58 -5.63 -28.21
CA LYS A 91 -38.26 -6.12 -29.57
C LYS A 91 -36.79 -5.69 -29.86
N VAL A 92 -35.87 -6.56 -30.28
CA VAL A 92 -35.43 -6.81 -31.68
C VAL A 92 -35.60 -5.61 -32.63
N ALA A 93 -34.48 -5.05 -33.10
CA ALA A 93 -34.35 -4.49 -34.46
C ALA A 93 -32.89 -4.52 -34.92
N GLN A 94 -32.71 -5.17 -36.06
CA GLN A 94 -31.47 -5.35 -36.81
C GLN A 94 -31.03 -4.08 -37.54
N MET A 95 -29.73 -4.06 -37.86
CA MET A 95 -29.07 -3.59 -39.09
C MET A 95 -29.47 -2.24 -39.70
N HIS A 96 -28.47 -1.45 -40.10
CA HIS A 96 -28.31 -1.03 -41.49
C HIS A 96 -26.84 -0.67 -41.75
N SER A 97 -26.35 -1.18 -42.86
CA SER A 97 -25.05 -0.90 -43.47
C SER A 97 -25.04 0.48 -44.14
N SER A 98 -23.88 1.13 -44.18
CA SER A 98 -23.54 2.00 -45.31
C SER A 98 -22.02 2.12 -45.49
N VAL A 99 -21.62 1.49 -46.58
CA VAL A 99 -20.47 1.72 -47.47
C VAL A 99 -19.91 3.15 -47.44
N GLY A 100 -18.57 3.26 -47.46
CA GLY A 100 -17.85 4.50 -47.75
C GLY A 100 -16.44 4.20 -48.28
N LEU A 101 -16.33 4.10 -49.61
CA LEU A 101 -15.07 4.06 -50.36
C LEU A 101 -14.42 5.45 -50.37
N GLY A 102 -13.09 5.48 -50.27
CA GLY A 102 -12.30 6.70 -50.44
C GLY A 102 -10.80 6.39 -50.52
N THR A 103 -10.31 6.19 -51.74
CA THR A 103 -8.89 6.09 -52.12
C THR A 103 -8.33 7.45 -52.51
N CYS A 104 -7.18 7.89 -51.98
CA CYS A 104 -6.14 8.60 -52.74
C CYS A 104 -4.84 8.95 -51.95
N TYR A 105 -3.71 8.48 -52.51
CA TYR A 105 -2.39 9.11 -52.71
C TYR A 105 -1.41 9.48 -51.55
N THR A 106 -0.36 8.63 -51.45
CA THR A 106 1.11 8.90 -51.51
C THR A 106 1.80 9.88 -50.53
N CYS A 107 2.72 9.35 -49.72
CA CYS A 107 4.17 9.67 -49.67
C CYS A 107 4.84 8.82 -48.57
N GLY A 108 5.93 8.12 -48.90
CA GLY A 108 6.51 7.03 -48.08
C GLY A 108 7.56 7.43 -47.03
N PRO A 109 8.09 6.47 -46.26
CA PRO A 109 9.28 6.67 -45.43
C PRO A 109 10.50 5.87 -45.92
N LYS A 110 11.67 6.49 -45.68
CA LYS A 110 13.02 5.94 -45.88
C LYS A 110 13.33 4.82 -44.87
N ALA A 111 14.23 3.95 -45.31
CA ALA A 111 14.72 2.72 -44.71
C ALA A 111 15.45 2.83 -43.36
N SER A 112 15.42 1.73 -42.59
CA SER A 112 16.62 1.11 -42.03
C SER A 112 16.38 -0.39 -41.77
N ALA A 113 17.38 -1.19 -42.13
CA ALA A 113 17.35 -2.66 -42.18
C ALA A 113 17.90 -3.30 -40.90
N THR A 114 17.48 -4.54 -40.62
CA THR A 114 18.25 -5.67 -40.03
C THR A 114 17.35 -6.90 -40.13
N HIS A 115 17.53 -7.72 -41.17
CA HIS A 115 18.34 -8.96 -41.22
C HIS A 115 17.65 -10.18 -40.57
N SER A 116 17.20 -11.06 -41.48
CA SER A 116 17.22 -12.52 -41.40
C SER A 116 16.22 -13.21 -40.48
N ASP A 117 15.19 -13.78 -41.11
CA ASP A 117 14.88 -15.22 -41.14
C ASP A 117 13.37 -15.41 -41.27
N ASP A 118 12.91 -15.79 -42.47
CA ASP A 118 11.68 -16.57 -42.71
C ASP A 118 11.35 -16.61 -44.22
N ILE A 119 11.91 -17.58 -44.94
CA ILE A 119 11.32 -18.06 -46.20
C ILE A 119 11.44 -19.59 -46.24
N ALA A 120 10.36 -20.27 -45.90
CA ALA A 120 10.09 -21.60 -46.43
C ALA A 120 8.58 -21.88 -46.38
N LEU A 121 7.85 -21.35 -47.35
CA LEU A 121 6.62 -21.94 -47.87
C LEU A 121 6.26 -21.24 -49.18
N GLN A 122 5.88 -22.06 -50.17
CA GLN A 122 5.39 -21.75 -51.52
C GLN A 122 6.41 -21.77 -52.65
N SER A 123 6.50 -22.93 -53.32
CA SER A 123 6.42 -23.01 -54.79
C SER A 123 6.50 -24.46 -55.26
N THR A 124 5.35 -25.13 -55.32
CA THR A 124 5.16 -26.34 -56.12
C THR A 124 4.24 -26.01 -57.27
N ALA A 125 4.82 -25.49 -58.36
CA ALA A 125 4.30 -25.61 -59.72
C ALA A 125 5.27 -24.92 -60.69
N LEU A 126 5.46 -25.53 -61.86
CA LEU A 126 6.22 -25.06 -63.04
C LEU A 126 7.72 -25.42 -63.07
N ALA A 127 8.03 -26.56 -63.70
CA ALA A 127 8.98 -26.63 -64.82
C ALA A 127 9.01 -28.04 -65.42
N ARG A 128 8.10 -28.32 -66.37
CA ARG A 128 8.30 -29.37 -67.38
C ARG A 128 8.70 -28.68 -68.69
N ARG A 129 10.00 -28.54 -68.95
CA ARG A 129 10.58 -28.50 -70.30
C ARG A 129 11.97 -29.11 -70.21
N GLY A 130 12.16 -30.24 -70.87
CA GLY A 130 13.46 -30.92 -70.95
C GLY A 130 14.41 -30.17 -71.88
N ASN A 131 15.71 -30.28 -71.58
CA ASN A 131 16.78 -30.14 -72.56
C ASN A 131 17.80 -31.27 -72.29
N PRO A 132 18.00 -32.23 -73.22
CA PRO A 132 18.75 -33.46 -72.94
C PRO A 132 20.21 -33.31 -73.37
N VAL A 133 20.95 -32.34 -72.84
CA VAL A 133 22.39 -32.23 -73.13
C VAL A 133 23.14 -31.72 -71.91
N ASN A 134 23.14 -32.50 -70.83
CA ASN A 134 24.25 -32.54 -69.89
C ASN A 134 24.17 -33.81 -69.03
N ARG A 135 24.17 -34.94 -69.73
CA ARG A 135 24.47 -36.24 -69.15
C ARG A 135 25.91 -36.56 -69.51
N LEU A 136 26.84 -36.04 -68.72
CA LEU A 136 28.13 -36.62 -68.37
C LEU A 136 28.96 -35.54 -67.66
N LEU A 137 29.72 -35.95 -66.66
CA LEU A 137 30.68 -35.14 -65.91
C LEU A 137 30.09 -34.27 -64.78
N HIS A 138 29.42 -34.90 -63.82
CA HIS A 138 29.58 -34.58 -62.39
C HIS A 138 29.47 -35.92 -61.62
N ILE A 139 30.52 -36.73 -61.68
CA ILE A 139 30.74 -37.79 -60.69
C ILE A 139 31.17 -37.04 -59.43
N GLY A 140 30.18 -36.50 -58.71
CA GLY A 140 30.38 -35.98 -57.37
C GLY A 140 30.78 -37.16 -56.50
N ALA A 141 31.91 -37.03 -55.82
CA ALA A 141 32.38 -37.99 -54.84
C ALA A 141 31.20 -38.40 -53.93
N SER A 142 30.83 -39.68 -53.96
CA SER A 142 29.98 -40.25 -52.94
C SER A 142 30.79 -40.23 -51.66
N ASN A 143 30.60 -39.20 -50.83
CA ASN A 143 31.16 -39.18 -49.50
C ASN A 143 30.71 -40.48 -48.81
N THR A 144 31.66 -41.33 -48.44
CA THR A 144 31.46 -42.64 -47.79
C THR A 144 30.95 -42.51 -46.34
N VAL A 145 30.61 -41.30 -45.91
CA VAL A 145 30.09 -40.99 -44.59
C VAL A 145 28.57 -41.09 -44.64
N PRO A 146 27.93 -41.97 -43.84
CA PRO A 146 26.47 -42.10 -43.82
C PRO A 146 25.83 -40.75 -43.48
N SER A 147 24.82 -40.37 -44.27
CA SER A 147 24.06 -39.15 -43.99
C SER A 147 23.12 -39.38 -42.80
N ALA A 148 22.65 -38.31 -42.16
CA ALA A 148 21.73 -38.42 -41.03
C ALA A 148 20.41 -39.18 -41.34
N HIS A 149 20.10 -39.37 -42.63
CA HIS A 149 18.93 -40.13 -43.10
C HIS A 149 19.17 -41.64 -43.20
N ASP A 150 20.43 -42.09 -43.23
CA ASP A 150 20.81 -43.50 -43.40
C ASP A 150 20.97 -44.24 -42.05
N VAL A 151 20.96 -43.50 -40.93
CA VAL A 151 21.08 -44.05 -39.57
C VAL A 151 19.68 -44.29 -38.99
N LEU A 152 19.29 -45.55 -38.82
CA LEU A 152 18.03 -45.93 -38.18
C LEU A 152 17.99 -45.44 -36.73
N VAL A 153 17.10 -44.50 -36.44
CA VAL A 153 16.95 -43.91 -35.11
C VAL A 153 16.31 -44.94 -34.16
N PRO A 154 16.86 -45.15 -32.95
CA PRO A 154 16.29 -46.02 -31.94
C PRO A 154 14.80 -45.74 -31.66
N GLU A 155 13.98 -46.79 -31.54
CA GLU A 155 12.54 -46.67 -31.28
C GLU A 155 12.20 -45.86 -30.02
N THR A 156 13.06 -45.96 -28.99
CA THR A 156 12.91 -45.23 -27.72
C THR A 156 12.96 -43.71 -27.93
N LEU A 157 13.82 -43.23 -28.84
CA LEU A 157 13.91 -41.81 -29.20
C LEU A 157 12.67 -41.37 -30.00
N LEU A 158 12.12 -42.22 -30.87
CA LEU A 158 10.88 -41.91 -31.59
C LEU A 158 9.68 -41.81 -30.65
N LYS A 159 9.57 -42.71 -29.66
CA LYS A 159 8.54 -42.65 -28.61
C LYS A 159 8.67 -41.38 -27.76
N LYS A 160 9.90 -41.01 -27.37
CA LYS A 160 10.18 -39.76 -26.64
C LYS A 160 9.84 -38.51 -27.46
N ARG A 161 10.20 -38.46 -28.75
CA ARG A 161 9.82 -37.35 -29.65
C ARG A 161 8.31 -37.18 -29.74
N LYS A 162 7.56 -38.29 -29.85
CA LYS A 162 6.09 -38.27 -29.86
C LYS A 162 5.51 -37.78 -28.52
N SER A 163 6.05 -38.20 -27.37
CA SER A 163 5.58 -37.71 -26.06
C SER A 163 5.90 -36.23 -25.86
N ASP A 164 7.09 -35.79 -26.27
CA ASP A 164 7.53 -34.39 -26.14
C ASP A 164 6.72 -33.47 -27.07
N ALA A 165 6.38 -33.93 -28.28
CA ALA A 165 5.50 -33.21 -29.20
C ALA A 165 4.10 -33.02 -28.60
N LYS A 166 3.47 -34.10 -28.09
CA LYS A 166 2.17 -34.03 -27.41
C LYS A 166 2.22 -33.10 -26.20
N ALA A 167 3.24 -33.23 -25.35
CA ALA A 167 3.40 -32.37 -24.18
C ALA A 167 3.60 -30.89 -24.58
N ARG A 168 4.23 -30.61 -25.72
CA ARG A 168 4.41 -29.26 -26.25
C ARG A 168 3.09 -28.68 -26.76
N GLU A 169 2.31 -29.46 -27.49
CA GLU A 169 0.97 -29.08 -27.97
C GLU A 169 0.03 -28.78 -26.79
N GLU A 170 -0.02 -29.65 -25.79
CA GLU A 170 -0.82 -29.44 -24.59
C GLU A 170 -0.39 -28.20 -23.80
N LYS A 171 0.92 -27.96 -23.66
CA LYS A 171 1.46 -26.76 -23.01
C LYS A 171 1.10 -25.50 -23.81
N ALA A 172 1.16 -25.55 -25.14
CA ALA A 172 0.80 -24.43 -26.01
C ALA A 172 -0.70 -24.10 -25.91
N ALA A 173 -1.56 -25.12 -25.91
CA ALA A 173 -3.01 -24.97 -25.71
C ALA A 173 -3.32 -24.33 -24.34
N LYS A 174 -2.75 -24.87 -23.25
CA LYS A 174 -2.89 -24.32 -21.89
C LYS A 174 -2.34 -22.89 -21.78
N ALA A 175 -1.23 -22.58 -22.45
CA ALA A 175 -0.68 -21.22 -22.48
C ALA A 175 -1.62 -20.24 -23.20
N ALA A 176 -2.24 -20.65 -24.31
CA ALA A 176 -3.21 -19.84 -25.03
C ALA A 176 -4.48 -19.57 -24.19
N GLU A 177 -5.01 -20.60 -23.52
CA GLU A 177 -6.17 -20.48 -22.62
C GLU A 177 -5.87 -19.58 -21.42
N THR A 178 -4.76 -19.80 -20.73
CA THR A 178 -4.35 -18.97 -19.58
C THR A 178 -4.11 -17.53 -20.00
N LYS A 179 -3.56 -17.26 -21.20
CA LYS A 179 -3.42 -15.90 -21.73
C LYS A 179 -4.78 -15.22 -21.92
N LYS A 180 -5.77 -15.92 -22.50
CA LYS A 180 -7.15 -15.40 -22.65
C LYS A 180 -7.79 -15.11 -21.28
N ALA A 181 -7.66 -16.03 -20.33
CA ALA A 181 -8.18 -15.86 -18.98
C ALA A 181 -7.52 -14.66 -18.25
N ASN A 182 -6.20 -14.51 -18.36
CA ASN A 182 -5.46 -13.42 -17.73
C ASN A 182 -5.87 -12.05 -18.30
N LEU A 183 -6.14 -11.95 -19.60
CA LEU A 183 -6.65 -10.72 -20.22
C LEU A 183 -8.04 -10.34 -19.66
N ALA A 184 -8.94 -11.31 -19.52
CA ALA A 184 -10.25 -11.10 -18.91
C ALA A 184 -10.11 -10.64 -17.44
N LYS A 185 -9.29 -11.34 -16.65
CA LYS A 185 -9.01 -10.99 -15.25
C LYS A 185 -8.42 -9.59 -15.11
N ARG A 186 -7.48 -9.20 -15.98
CA ARG A 186 -6.86 -7.85 -15.97
C ARG A 186 -7.90 -6.75 -16.15
N LYS A 187 -8.90 -6.94 -17.02
CA LYS A 187 -10.00 -5.97 -17.21
C LYS A 187 -10.83 -5.84 -15.93
N VAL A 188 -11.11 -6.95 -15.24
CA VAL A 188 -11.85 -6.94 -13.97
C VAL A 188 -11.06 -6.22 -12.88
N ILE A 189 -9.77 -6.54 -12.71
CA ILE A 189 -8.90 -5.92 -11.70
C ILE A 189 -8.80 -4.41 -11.93
N PHE A 190 -8.65 -3.97 -13.19
CA PHE A 190 -8.58 -2.55 -13.52
C PHE A 190 -9.86 -1.80 -13.13
N LYS A 191 -11.03 -2.35 -13.46
CA LYS A 191 -12.33 -1.75 -13.08
C LYS A 191 -12.50 -1.69 -11.56
N ARG A 192 -12.09 -2.73 -10.82
CA ARG A 192 -12.14 -2.73 -9.34
C ARG A 192 -11.23 -1.67 -8.73
N ALA A 193 -9.99 -1.54 -9.22
CA ALA A 193 -9.06 -0.52 -8.73
C ALA A 193 -9.59 0.91 -8.97
N GLU A 194 -10.24 1.15 -10.11
CA GLU A 194 -10.93 2.41 -10.39
C GLU A 194 -12.08 2.65 -9.40
N GLN A 195 -12.90 1.62 -9.15
CA GLN A 195 -14.01 1.68 -8.20
C GLN A 195 -13.52 2.02 -6.78
N TYR A 196 -12.50 1.34 -6.26
CA TYR A 196 -11.95 1.63 -4.93
C TYR A 196 -11.41 3.05 -4.84
N THR A 197 -10.73 3.53 -5.88
CA THR A 197 -10.22 4.91 -5.91
C THR A 197 -11.37 5.93 -5.86
N LYS A 198 -12.45 5.69 -6.60
CA LYS A 198 -13.66 6.52 -6.57
C LYS A 198 -14.31 6.49 -5.19
N GLU A 199 -14.43 5.31 -4.58
CA GLU A 199 -14.99 5.11 -3.24
C GLU A 199 -14.21 5.88 -2.18
N TYR A 200 -12.87 5.77 -2.15
CA TYR A 200 -12.05 6.49 -1.17
C TYR A 200 -12.18 8.01 -1.31
N ARG A 201 -12.18 8.52 -2.55
CA ARG A 201 -12.35 9.95 -2.81
C ARG A 201 -13.75 10.44 -2.42
N ALA A 202 -14.78 9.62 -2.66
CA ALA A 202 -16.14 9.95 -2.26
C ALA A 202 -16.25 9.97 -0.73
N ALA A 203 -15.71 8.97 -0.03
CA ALA A 203 -15.72 8.90 1.43
C ALA A 203 -15.00 10.10 2.08
N GLU A 204 -13.83 10.48 1.56
CA GLU A 204 -13.09 11.66 2.04
C GLU A 204 -13.88 12.96 1.84
N ARG A 205 -14.50 13.14 0.66
CA ARG A 205 -15.34 14.31 0.38
C ARG A 205 -16.59 14.36 1.26
N GLU A 206 -17.22 13.21 1.50
CA GLU A 206 -18.39 13.11 2.37
C GLU A 206 -18.05 13.46 3.80
N GLU A 207 -16.91 13.00 4.33
CA GLU A 207 -16.47 13.38 5.68
C GLU A 207 -16.24 14.89 5.80
N ILE A 208 -15.63 15.52 4.80
CA ILE A 208 -15.45 16.98 4.75
C ILE A 208 -16.81 17.70 4.66
N ARG A 209 -17.74 17.19 3.84
CA ARG A 209 -19.10 17.73 3.69
C ARG A 209 -19.85 17.70 5.02
N LEU A 210 -19.82 16.56 5.72
CA LEU A 210 -20.47 16.39 7.02
C LEU A 210 -19.89 17.33 8.09
N ARG A 211 -18.55 17.47 8.16
CA ARG A 211 -17.90 18.43 9.06
C ARG A 211 -18.34 19.87 8.79
N ARG A 212 -18.45 20.27 7.53
CA ARG A 212 -18.91 21.62 7.14
C ARG A 212 -20.40 21.82 7.44
N ALA A 213 -21.23 20.83 7.17
CA ALA A 213 -22.66 20.88 7.44
C ALA A 213 -22.96 20.98 8.94
N ALA A 214 -22.26 20.21 9.77
CA ALA A 214 -22.35 20.31 11.23
C ALA A 214 -21.94 21.70 11.70
N LYS A 215 -20.77 22.20 11.25
CA LYS A 215 -20.30 23.54 11.58
C LYS A 215 -21.28 24.65 11.17
N ALA A 216 -21.94 24.52 10.01
CA ALA A 216 -22.93 25.49 9.55
C ALA A 216 -24.20 25.51 10.40
N LYS A 217 -24.58 24.37 10.98
CA LYS A 217 -25.71 24.25 11.93
C LYS A 217 -25.35 24.67 13.36
N GLY A 218 -24.06 24.78 13.67
CA GLY A 218 -23.56 24.98 15.03
C GLY A 218 -23.28 23.68 15.81
N ASP A 219 -23.44 22.52 15.16
CA ASP A 219 -23.19 21.20 15.74
C ASP A 219 -21.73 20.74 15.54
N PHE A 220 -21.28 19.79 16.36
CA PHE A 220 -19.95 19.17 16.23
C PHE A 220 -20.04 17.79 15.55
N TYR A 221 -19.24 17.60 14.50
CA TYR A 221 -19.10 16.29 13.87
C TYR A 221 -18.03 15.45 14.58
N VAL A 222 -18.43 14.30 15.12
CA VAL A 222 -17.52 13.30 15.69
C VAL A 222 -17.20 12.25 14.64
N ALA A 223 -15.92 12.12 14.28
CA ALA A 223 -15.48 11.12 13.32
C ALA A 223 -15.59 9.70 13.90
N GLY A 224 -15.87 8.72 13.04
CA GLY A 224 -15.92 7.32 13.43
C GLY A 224 -14.57 6.82 13.95
N GLN A 225 -14.61 5.94 14.95
CA GLN A 225 -13.39 5.33 15.49
C GLN A 225 -12.66 4.46 14.44
N PRO A 226 -11.32 4.43 14.45
CA PRO A 226 -10.56 3.64 13.49
C PRO A 226 -10.75 2.14 13.74
N LYS A 227 -11.09 1.39 12.68
CA LYS A 227 -11.33 -0.06 12.76
C LYS A 227 -10.04 -0.90 12.73
N VAL A 228 -8.94 -0.33 12.24
CA VAL A 228 -7.67 -1.03 12.02
C VAL A 228 -6.54 -0.20 12.60
N VAL A 229 -5.62 -0.88 13.28
CA VAL A 229 -4.39 -0.30 13.80
C VAL A 229 -3.19 -1.04 13.24
N PHE A 230 -2.11 -0.31 12.98
CA PHE A 230 -0.83 -0.89 12.64
C PHE A 230 0.06 -0.88 13.86
N VAL A 231 0.53 -2.05 14.27
CA VAL A 231 1.30 -2.24 15.50
C VAL A 231 2.74 -2.59 15.13
N VAL A 232 3.69 -1.83 15.66
CA VAL A 232 5.14 -2.03 15.45
C VAL A 232 5.82 -2.30 16.79
N ARG A 233 6.66 -3.33 16.83
CA ARG A 233 7.46 -3.64 18.03
C ARG A 233 8.70 -2.75 18.12
N LEU A 234 8.88 -2.06 19.25
CA LEU A 234 10.05 -1.20 19.49
C LEU A 234 11.08 -1.86 20.41
N ARG A 235 10.65 -2.58 21.45
CA ARG A 235 11.55 -3.21 22.43
C ARG A 235 12.06 -4.57 21.97
N GLY A 236 13.31 -4.90 22.33
CA GLY A 236 13.94 -6.21 22.16
C GLY A 236 13.28 -7.33 22.97
N ILE A 237 13.91 -8.50 23.05
CA ILE A 237 13.35 -9.69 23.75
C ILE A 237 13.64 -9.66 25.26
N ASN A 238 14.73 -9.00 25.65
CA ASN A 238 15.26 -9.05 26.99
C ASN A 238 14.38 -8.25 27.97
N ASN A 239 14.31 -8.74 29.22
CA ASN A 239 13.66 -8.09 30.36
C ASN A 239 12.17 -7.76 30.15
N ILE A 240 11.43 -8.62 29.42
CA ILE A 240 9.97 -8.54 29.26
C ILE A 240 9.30 -9.57 30.16
N ALA A 241 8.31 -9.14 30.94
CA ALA A 241 7.47 -10.03 31.75
C ALA A 241 6.76 -11.09 30.89
N PRO A 242 6.51 -12.31 31.41
CA PRO A 242 5.98 -13.42 30.63
C PRO A 242 4.61 -13.13 30.00
N LYS A 243 3.73 -12.39 30.69
CA LYS A 243 2.38 -12.03 30.21
C LYS A 243 2.44 -11.15 28.93
N PRO A 244 3.07 -9.96 28.92
CA PRO A 244 3.25 -9.18 27.70
C PRO A 244 4.03 -9.91 26.60
N ARG A 245 5.02 -10.74 26.96
CA ARG A 245 5.78 -11.56 26.00
C ARG A 245 4.85 -12.50 25.23
N LYS A 246 3.89 -13.13 25.90
CA LYS A 246 2.91 -14.01 25.25
C LYS A 246 1.97 -13.23 24.33
N ILE A 247 1.54 -12.03 24.72
CA ILE A 247 0.69 -11.16 23.87
C ILE A 247 1.42 -10.77 22.58
N LEU A 248 2.70 -10.39 22.67
CA LEU A 248 3.51 -10.09 21.47
C LEU A 248 3.65 -11.30 20.54
N GLN A 249 3.74 -12.51 21.08
CA GLN A 249 3.74 -13.74 20.27
C GLN A 249 2.40 -13.96 19.56
N LEU A 250 1.26 -13.75 20.25
CA LEU A 250 -0.08 -13.86 19.65
C LEU A 250 -0.27 -12.88 18.50
N LEU A 251 0.23 -11.65 18.65
CA LEU A 251 0.20 -10.63 17.59
C LEU A 251 1.23 -10.88 16.46
N ARG A 252 2.09 -11.91 16.59
CA ARG A 252 3.18 -12.26 15.66
C ARG A 252 4.33 -11.24 15.63
N LEU A 253 4.48 -10.45 16.68
CA LEU A 253 5.53 -9.44 16.85
C LEU A 253 6.77 -10.05 17.53
N LEU A 254 7.47 -10.94 16.83
CA LEU A 254 8.58 -11.72 17.40
C LEU A 254 9.92 -10.98 17.45
N GLN A 255 10.20 -10.14 16.46
CA GLN A 255 11.46 -9.40 16.32
C GLN A 255 11.21 -7.89 16.47
N ILE A 256 12.28 -7.14 16.76
CA ILE A 256 12.23 -5.67 16.75
C ILE A 256 11.87 -5.17 15.34
N ASN A 257 11.15 -4.05 15.27
CA ASN A 257 10.68 -3.44 14.03
C ASN A 257 9.80 -4.37 13.17
N ASN A 258 9.24 -5.44 13.74
CA ASN A 258 8.16 -6.16 13.09
C ASN A 258 6.87 -5.33 13.19
N GLY A 259 6.11 -5.30 12.09
CA GLY A 259 4.83 -4.62 11.98
C GLY A 259 3.70 -5.57 11.57
N VAL A 260 2.52 -5.43 12.16
CA VAL A 260 1.33 -6.23 11.83
C VAL A 260 0.08 -5.34 11.86
N PHE A 261 -0.84 -5.55 10.90
CA PHE A 261 -2.18 -4.97 10.95
C PHE A 261 -3.06 -5.75 11.92
N VAL A 262 -3.77 -5.05 12.80
CA VAL A 262 -4.64 -5.65 13.81
C VAL A 262 -6.00 -4.97 13.72
N ARG A 263 -7.07 -5.76 13.73
CA ARG A 263 -8.44 -5.26 13.84
C ARG A 263 -8.65 -4.72 15.25
N LEU A 264 -9.17 -3.50 15.37
CA LEU A 264 -9.49 -2.89 16.64
C LEU A 264 -10.85 -3.40 17.13
N THR A 265 -10.82 -4.11 18.25
CA THR A 265 -11.96 -4.65 18.99
C THR A 265 -11.72 -4.34 20.46
N LYS A 266 -12.74 -4.44 21.32
CA LYS A 266 -12.56 -4.25 22.76
C LYS A 266 -11.47 -5.16 23.33
N ALA A 267 -11.43 -6.43 22.92
CA ALA A 267 -10.42 -7.38 23.36
C ALA A 267 -9.01 -7.01 22.87
N THR A 268 -8.84 -6.64 21.60
CA THR A 268 -7.52 -6.26 21.08
C THR A 268 -7.03 -4.93 21.64
N SER A 269 -7.92 -3.98 21.94
CA SER A 269 -7.57 -2.74 22.64
C SER A 269 -7.00 -3.02 24.03
N GLN A 270 -7.65 -3.89 24.82
CA GLN A 270 -7.16 -4.31 26.14
C GLN A 270 -5.81 -5.04 26.05
N MET A 271 -5.64 -5.90 25.04
CA MET A 271 -4.33 -6.54 24.79
C MET A 271 -3.24 -5.51 24.47
N LEU A 272 -3.56 -4.48 23.69
CA LEU A 272 -2.62 -3.41 23.32
C LEU A 272 -2.24 -2.52 24.49
N GLN A 273 -3.15 -2.26 25.43
CA GLN A 273 -2.87 -1.55 26.67
C GLN A 273 -1.80 -2.28 27.50
N LEU A 274 -1.89 -3.62 27.61
CA LEU A 274 -0.91 -4.41 28.36
C LEU A 274 0.50 -4.44 27.73
N VAL A 275 0.60 -4.29 26.40
CA VAL A 275 1.90 -4.27 25.69
C VAL A 275 2.38 -2.88 25.31
N GLN A 276 1.61 -1.83 25.67
CA GLN A 276 1.86 -0.42 25.36
C GLN A 276 3.32 0.02 25.52
N PRO A 277 4.06 -0.32 26.60
CA PRO A 277 5.46 0.13 26.76
C PRO A 277 6.46 -0.54 25.79
N TYR A 278 6.03 -1.54 25.01
CA TYR A 278 6.91 -2.33 24.13
C TYR A 278 6.64 -2.12 22.65
N VAL A 279 5.47 -1.60 22.32
CA VAL A 279 4.99 -1.38 20.96
C VAL A 279 4.66 0.08 20.74
N THR A 280 4.62 0.47 19.48
CA THR A 280 3.94 1.67 19.04
C THR A 280 2.82 1.26 18.09
N TYR A 281 1.67 1.91 18.20
CA TYR A 281 0.55 1.64 17.32
C TYR A 281 -0.22 2.91 17.00
N GLY A 282 -1.07 2.81 15.98
CA GLY A 282 -1.97 3.88 15.57
C GLY A 282 -2.73 3.52 14.30
N ALA A 283 -3.61 4.43 13.87
CA ALA A 283 -4.42 4.25 12.67
C ALA A 283 -3.58 4.51 11.39
N PRO A 284 -3.40 3.50 10.52
CA PRO A 284 -2.66 3.69 9.28
C PRO A 284 -3.54 4.39 8.22
N ASN A 285 -2.93 5.30 7.47
CA ASN A 285 -3.53 5.89 6.28
C ASN A 285 -3.46 4.90 5.10
N LEU A 286 -4.42 4.95 4.16
CA LEU A 286 -4.42 4.22 2.90
C LEU A 286 -3.06 4.24 2.19
N LYS A 287 -2.39 5.40 2.13
CA LYS A 287 -1.04 5.49 1.53
C LYS A 287 -0.03 4.60 2.25
N THR A 288 -0.04 4.61 3.58
CA THR A 288 0.89 3.83 4.40
C THR A 288 0.63 2.33 4.25
N ILE A 289 -0.65 1.91 4.21
CA ILE A 289 -1.03 0.51 3.94
C ILE A 289 -0.50 0.09 2.57
N ARG A 290 -0.74 0.92 1.55
CA ARG A 290 -0.27 0.69 0.18
C ARG A 290 1.25 0.51 0.15
N ASP A 291 2.00 1.49 0.65
CA ASP A 291 3.47 1.45 0.64
C ASP A 291 4.02 0.20 1.37
N LEU A 292 3.42 -0.20 2.48
CA LEU A 292 3.82 -1.40 3.23
C LEU A 292 3.61 -2.68 2.42
N VAL A 293 2.43 -2.86 1.83
CA VAL A 293 2.09 -4.07 1.07
C VAL A 293 2.93 -4.14 -0.20
N TYR A 294 3.09 -3.04 -0.94
CA TYR A 294 3.86 -3.05 -2.19
C TYR A 294 5.38 -3.18 -1.96
N LYS A 295 5.95 -2.50 -0.95
CA LYS A 295 7.42 -2.51 -0.75
C LYS A 295 7.92 -3.66 0.12
N ARG A 296 7.11 -4.05 1.12
CA ARG A 296 7.52 -4.96 2.19
C ARG A 296 6.55 -6.14 2.38
N GLY A 297 5.62 -6.32 1.44
CA GLY A 297 4.66 -7.43 1.46
C GLY A 297 5.32 -8.77 1.16
N TYR A 298 5.16 -9.70 2.09
CA TYR A 298 5.49 -11.11 1.90
C TYR A 298 4.26 -11.94 2.23
N ALA A 299 4.04 -12.99 1.45
CA ALA A 299 3.00 -13.98 1.69
C ALA A 299 3.54 -15.15 2.53
N LYS A 300 2.67 -15.70 3.36
CA LYS A 300 2.86 -16.94 4.11
C LYS A 300 2.18 -18.07 3.35
N VAL A 301 2.92 -18.75 2.48
CA VAL A 301 2.43 -19.89 1.68
C VAL A 301 3.17 -21.14 2.14
N ASN A 302 2.46 -22.21 2.48
CA ASN A 302 3.07 -23.46 2.97
C ASN A 302 4.08 -23.26 4.11
N ARG A 303 3.81 -22.30 5.01
CA ARG A 303 4.72 -21.86 6.10
C ARG A 303 6.04 -21.23 5.64
N GLN A 304 6.24 -21.05 4.35
CA GLN A 304 7.38 -20.34 3.77
C GLN A 304 7.05 -18.85 3.58
N ARG A 305 8.10 -18.03 3.63
CA ARG A 305 8.01 -16.58 3.40
C ARG A 305 8.35 -16.29 1.95
N LEU A 306 7.34 -16.01 1.13
CA LEU A 306 7.50 -15.71 -0.30
C LEU A 306 7.22 -14.23 -0.58
N PRO A 307 8.04 -13.54 -1.40
CA PRO A 307 7.75 -12.17 -1.82
C PRO A 307 6.51 -12.13 -2.73
N ILE A 308 5.70 -11.09 -2.60
CA ILE A 308 4.51 -10.89 -3.44
C ILE A 308 4.93 -10.16 -4.71
N ASN A 309 5.43 -10.91 -5.70
CA ASN A 309 5.80 -10.36 -7.01
C ASN A 309 4.64 -10.44 -8.01
N ASP A 310 3.91 -11.55 -8.00
CA ASP A 310 2.83 -11.84 -8.93
C ASP A 310 1.48 -11.99 -8.22
N ASN A 311 0.42 -11.50 -8.87
CA ASN A 311 -0.95 -11.66 -8.36
C ASN A 311 -1.42 -13.13 -8.30
N LYS A 312 -0.74 -14.05 -8.99
CA LYS A 312 -1.07 -15.49 -8.96
C LYS A 312 -0.98 -16.07 -7.54
N VAL A 313 0.05 -15.68 -6.79
CA VAL A 313 0.25 -16.13 -5.39
C VAL A 313 -0.93 -15.71 -4.51
N ILE A 314 -1.52 -14.55 -4.78
CA ILE A 314 -2.69 -14.05 -4.05
C ILE A 314 -3.93 -14.84 -4.48
N GLU A 315 -4.16 -14.99 -5.77
CA GLU A 315 -5.33 -15.69 -6.32
C GLU A 315 -5.40 -17.15 -5.84
N GLU A 316 -4.28 -17.88 -5.86
CA GLU A 316 -4.24 -19.28 -5.42
C GLU A 316 -4.64 -19.46 -3.94
N ASN A 317 -4.31 -18.50 -3.08
CA ASN A 317 -4.54 -18.61 -1.63
C ASN A 317 -5.84 -17.91 -1.16
N LEU A 318 -6.18 -16.78 -1.78
CA LEU A 318 -7.27 -15.90 -1.37
C LEU A 318 -8.39 -15.78 -2.42
N GLY A 319 -8.28 -16.46 -3.57
CA GLY A 319 -9.29 -16.43 -4.63
C GLY A 319 -10.67 -16.92 -4.16
N LYS A 320 -10.71 -17.84 -3.18
CA LYS A 320 -11.94 -18.27 -2.50
C LYS A 320 -12.71 -17.14 -1.80
N TYR A 321 -12.03 -16.06 -1.44
CA TYR A 321 -12.62 -14.89 -0.78
C TYR A 321 -12.92 -13.76 -1.79
N GLY A 322 -12.73 -13.98 -3.10
CA GLY A 322 -12.91 -12.96 -4.14
C GLY A 322 -11.75 -11.97 -4.29
N ILE A 323 -10.65 -12.20 -3.57
CA ILE A 323 -9.45 -11.34 -3.58
C ILE A 323 -8.51 -11.83 -4.67
N LEU A 324 -8.33 -11.01 -5.71
CA LEU A 324 -7.57 -11.40 -6.91
C LEU A 324 -6.21 -10.70 -6.98
N SER A 325 -6.10 -9.51 -6.40
CA SER A 325 -4.97 -8.61 -6.61
C SER A 325 -4.48 -7.95 -5.31
N ILE A 326 -3.31 -7.32 -5.39
CA ILE A 326 -2.76 -6.53 -4.28
C ILE A 326 -3.70 -5.39 -3.88
N GLU A 327 -4.38 -4.74 -4.83
CA GLU A 327 -5.27 -3.62 -4.49
C GLU A 327 -6.51 -4.10 -3.71
N ASP A 328 -7.00 -5.32 -3.98
CA ASP A 328 -8.05 -5.95 -3.18
C ASP A 328 -7.58 -6.21 -1.74
N ILE A 329 -6.31 -6.61 -1.53
CA ILE A 329 -5.70 -6.76 -0.19
C ILE A 329 -5.68 -5.40 0.54
N VAL A 330 -5.24 -4.34 -0.15
CA VAL A 330 -5.17 -3.00 0.44
C VAL A 330 -6.57 -2.52 0.82
N HIS A 331 -7.57 -2.75 -0.03
CA HIS A 331 -8.96 -2.40 0.25
C HIS A 331 -9.52 -3.16 1.45
N GLU A 332 -9.35 -4.49 1.49
CA GLU A 332 -9.84 -5.32 2.59
C GLU A 332 -9.23 -4.90 3.95
N ILE A 333 -7.95 -4.49 3.95
CA ILE A 333 -7.28 -3.98 5.15
C ILE A 333 -7.78 -2.59 5.52
N ALA A 334 -7.95 -1.67 4.56
CA ALA A 334 -8.35 -0.29 4.83
C ALA A 334 -9.79 -0.20 5.36
N THR A 335 -10.73 -0.94 4.76
CA THR A 335 -12.15 -0.93 5.16
C THR A 335 -12.45 -1.88 6.33
N CYS A 336 -11.52 -2.78 6.65
CA CYS A 336 -11.71 -3.86 7.61
C CYS A 336 -12.84 -4.82 7.21
N GLY A 337 -12.77 -5.32 5.97
CA GLY A 337 -13.79 -6.20 5.40
C GLY A 337 -13.96 -7.55 6.14
N PRO A 338 -14.92 -8.39 5.71
CA PRO A 338 -15.25 -9.65 6.39
C PRO A 338 -14.07 -10.62 6.44
N ASN A 339 -13.22 -10.62 5.41
CA ASN A 339 -12.10 -11.53 5.23
C ASN A 339 -10.75 -10.96 5.72
N PHE A 340 -10.78 -9.84 6.45
CA PHE A 340 -9.58 -9.20 7.04
C PHE A 340 -8.65 -10.17 7.78
N LYS A 341 -9.22 -11.13 8.54
CA LYS A 341 -8.44 -12.13 9.28
C LYS A 341 -7.68 -13.06 8.35
N ALA A 342 -8.29 -13.47 7.23
CA ALA A 342 -7.64 -14.33 6.24
C ALA A 342 -6.49 -13.58 5.55
N VAL A 343 -6.73 -12.32 5.14
CA VAL A 343 -5.71 -11.45 4.52
C VAL A 343 -4.54 -11.20 5.47
N THR A 344 -4.83 -10.84 6.71
CA THR A 344 -3.80 -10.56 7.72
C THR A 344 -2.97 -11.79 8.06
N ASN A 345 -3.57 -12.99 8.04
CA ASN A 345 -2.86 -14.25 8.25
C ASN A 345 -2.04 -14.69 7.03
N PHE A 346 -2.53 -14.40 5.81
CA PHE A 346 -1.80 -14.59 4.56
C PHE A 346 -0.55 -13.70 4.51
N LEU A 347 -0.65 -12.46 4.94
CA LEU A 347 0.51 -11.59 5.06
C LEU A 347 1.46 -12.05 6.18
N TRP A 348 2.73 -12.16 5.85
CA TRP A 348 3.80 -12.30 6.83
C TRP A 348 3.96 -10.98 7.60
N ALA A 349 4.43 -11.04 8.85
CA ALA A 349 4.72 -9.82 9.61
C ALA A 349 5.73 -8.94 8.85
N PHE A 350 5.42 -7.66 8.69
CA PHE A 350 6.27 -6.72 7.96
C PHE A 350 7.59 -6.54 8.70
N LYS A 351 8.71 -6.78 8.02
CA LYS A 351 10.04 -6.49 8.56
C LYS A 351 10.43 -5.06 8.16
N LEU A 352 10.35 -4.14 9.11
CA LEU A 352 10.65 -2.72 8.88
C LEU A 352 12.12 -2.42 9.21
N SER A 353 12.72 -1.43 8.55
CA SER A 353 14.04 -0.92 8.92
C SER A 353 13.95 0.03 10.12
N ASN A 354 15.09 0.40 10.70
CA ASN A 354 15.12 1.50 11.66
C ASN A 354 14.62 2.79 10.98
N PRO A 355 13.95 3.70 11.71
CA PRO A 355 13.49 4.95 11.13
C PRO A 355 14.68 5.82 10.71
N ASN A 356 14.63 6.36 9.49
CA ASN A 356 15.59 7.37 9.03
C ASN A 356 15.57 8.58 9.98
N GLY A 357 16.75 9.01 10.42
CA GLY A 357 16.92 10.05 11.46
C GLY A 357 16.62 9.57 12.89
N GLY A 358 16.46 8.27 13.10
CA GLY A 358 16.30 7.68 14.44
C GLY A 358 14.93 7.91 15.08
N PHE A 359 14.83 7.41 16.33
CA PHE A 359 13.67 7.64 17.18
C PHE A 359 13.78 9.03 17.82
N LYS A 360 12.65 9.73 17.98
CA LYS A 360 12.62 11.03 18.64
C LYS A 360 12.73 10.83 20.15
N GLY A 361 13.63 11.53 20.84
CA GLY A 361 13.78 11.40 22.30
C GLY A 361 14.10 9.97 22.74
N LYS A 362 13.63 9.59 23.92
CA LYS A 362 13.83 8.23 24.45
C LYS A 362 12.95 7.22 23.69
N LYS A 363 13.54 6.07 23.34
CA LYS A 363 12.87 5.03 22.54
C LYS A 363 11.67 4.39 23.25
N LEU A 364 11.74 4.24 24.57
CA LEU A 364 10.76 3.46 25.36
C LEU A 364 9.79 4.29 26.19
N THR A 365 9.92 5.62 26.19
CA THR A 365 8.94 6.51 26.84
C THR A 365 7.66 6.60 26.01
N HIS A 366 6.54 6.89 26.67
CA HIS A 366 5.25 6.98 26.03
C HIS A 366 5.19 8.18 25.07
N TYR A 367 4.38 8.10 24.00
CA TYR A 367 4.29 9.15 23.00
C TYR A 367 3.85 10.51 23.57
N THR A 368 2.93 10.52 24.53
CA THR A 368 2.47 11.76 25.19
C THR A 368 3.57 12.50 25.96
N GLU A 369 4.57 11.77 26.45
CA GLU A 369 5.75 12.30 27.16
C GLU A 369 6.88 12.70 26.20
N GLY A 370 6.61 12.74 24.89
CA GLY A 370 7.62 13.00 23.85
C GLY A 370 8.43 11.76 23.45
N GLY A 371 7.99 10.56 23.83
CA GLY A 371 8.60 9.29 23.47
C GLY A 371 8.08 8.67 22.16
N ASN A 372 8.13 7.33 22.08
CA ASN A 372 7.73 6.59 20.88
C ASN A 372 6.78 5.42 21.13
N THR A 373 6.61 4.96 22.37
CA THR A 373 5.76 3.82 22.69
C THR A 373 4.30 4.22 22.86
N GLY A 374 3.41 3.24 22.76
CA GLY A 374 1.97 3.41 22.88
C GLY A 374 1.26 3.96 21.64
N ASP A 375 0.06 4.48 21.87
CA ASP A 375 -0.82 4.98 20.81
C ASP A 375 -0.34 6.35 20.31
N ARG A 376 -0.25 6.49 19.00
CA ARG A 376 0.15 7.71 18.31
C ARG A 376 -0.95 8.25 17.40
N GLY A 377 -2.13 7.62 17.38
CA GLY A 377 -3.21 7.97 16.45
C GLY A 377 -2.72 7.98 15.01
N GLU A 378 -2.88 9.11 14.32
CA GLU A 378 -2.44 9.29 12.93
C GLU A 378 -0.93 9.51 12.77
N ALA A 379 -0.22 9.91 13.84
CA ALA A 379 1.22 10.19 13.77
C ALA A 379 2.08 8.93 13.54
N ILE A 380 1.50 7.73 13.67
CA ILE A 380 2.12 6.46 13.28
C ILE A 380 2.57 6.48 11.81
N ASN A 381 1.83 7.18 10.95
CA ASN A 381 2.12 7.24 9.52
C ASN A 381 3.47 7.88 9.23
N ALA A 382 3.86 8.89 10.01
CA ALA A 382 5.14 9.57 9.86
C ALA A 382 6.34 8.69 10.24
N ILE A 383 6.21 7.86 11.29
CA ILE A 383 7.29 6.93 11.67
C ILE A 383 7.39 5.76 10.70
N VAL A 384 6.27 5.18 10.28
CA VAL A 384 6.27 4.05 9.33
C VAL A 384 6.87 4.47 7.99
N ARG A 385 6.57 5.67 7.49
CA ARG A 385 7.20 6.20 6.27
C ARG A 385 8.73 6.32 6.37
N ARG A 386 9.28 6.61 7.55
CA ARG A 386 10.73 6.67 7.78
C ARG A 386 11.37 5.30 7.94
N MET A 387 10.57 4.28 8.30
CA MET A 387 11.01 2.88 8.42
C MET A 387 10.82 2.09 7.11
N ASN A 388 10.34 2.75 6.06
CA ASN A 388 10.02 2.15 4.76
C ASN A 388 11.19 2.12 3.81
#